data_AF-A0A0V0H1W7-F1
#
_entry.id   AF-A0A0V0H1W7-F1
#
_cell.length_a   1.000
_cell.length_b   1.000
_cell.length_c   1.000
_cell.angle_alpha   90.00
_cell.angle_beta   90.00
_cell.angle_gamma   90.00
#
_symmetry.space_group_name_H-M   'P 1'
#
loop_
_entity.id
_entity.type
_entity.pdbx_description
1 polymer ?
#
loop_
_entity_poly.entity_id
_entity_poly.type
_entity_poly.pdbx_seq_one_letter_code
_entity_poly.pdbx_strand_id
1 'polypeptide(L)'
;MSTVNIKFYLDSPTCSHFTMWMVDDFPKPTDQLYTISTGEQLIDSVNLSNRFQIKSLGGSTYKLVFCPYGEKFTCQNVGIADENGYNRLVLTEKAKAFVFEKDERIGMAIV
;
A
#
# COMPACT_ATOMS: atom_id res chain seq x y z
N MET A 1 11.59 5.34 -11.23
CA MET A 1 10.14 5.04 -11.28
C MET A 1 9.44 5.81 -10.19
N SER A 2 8.21 6.27 -10.43
CA SER A 2 7.45 7.09 -9.48
C SER A 2 6.83 6.24 -8.37
N THR A 3 6.85 6.74 -7.13
CA THR A 3 6.15 6.14 -5.99
C THR A 3 4.84 6.86 -5.74
N VAL A 4 3.86 6.15 -5.20
CA VAL A 4 2.57 6.69 -4.78
C VAL A 4 2.34 6.44 -3.29
N ASN A 5 1.60 7.35 -2.68
CA ASN A 5 0.98 7.13 -1.39
C ASN A 5 -0.48 6.70 -1.62
N ILE A 6 -0.96 5.75 -0.82
CA ILE A 6 -2.32 5.20 -0.93
C ILE A 6 -3.04 5.53 0.38
N LYS A 7 -4.24 6.08 0.29
CA LYS A 7 -5.08 6.34 1.47
C LYS A 7 -6.52 5.94 1.21
N PHE A 8 -7.20 5.49 2.26
CA PHE A 8 -8.65 5.38 2.21
C PHE A 8 -9.28 6.76 2.30
N TYR A 9 -10.36 6.95 1.55
CA TYR A 9 -11.30 8.04 1.79
C TYR A 9 -12.40 7.52 2.71
N LEU A 10 -12.64 8.21 3.83
CA LEU A 10 -13.68 7.88 4.80
C LEU A 10 -14.58 9.09 5.02
N ASP A 11 -15.90 8.89 4.94
CA ASP A 11 -16.89 9.95 5.23
C ASP A 11 -17.00 10.26 6.73
N SER A 12 -16.60 9.31 7.59
CA SER A 12 -16.68 9.45 9.04
C SER A 12 -15.45 10.17 9.61
N PRO A 13 -15.62 11.09 10.58
CA PRO A 13 -14.49 11.78 11.21
C PRO A 13 -13.65 10.85 12.11
N THR A 14 -14.21 9.74 12.58
CA THR A 14 -13.51 8.79 13.46
C THR A 14 -12.34 8.15 12.72
N CYS A 15 -11.12 8.29 13.25
CA CYS A 15 -9.87 7.78 12.66
C CYS A 15 -9.55 8.32 11.25
N SER A 16 -10.16 9.44 10.85
CA SER A 16 -9.97 10.04 9.51
C SER A 16 -8.51 10.41 9.20
N HIS A 17 -7.72 10.68 10.24
CA HIS A 17 -6.29 10.98 10.14
C HIS A 17 -5.41 9.73 9.91
N PHE A 18 -5.91 8.52 10.21
CA PHE A 18 -5.18 7.26 10.17
C PHE A 18 -5.55 6.41 8.95
N THR A 19 -5.56 7.02 7.76
CA THR A 19 -6.03 6.39 6.51
C THR A 19 -4.90 6.04 5.54
N MET A 20 -3.66 6.45 5.84
CA MET A 20 -2.51 6.27 4.94
C MET A 20 -1.97 4.86 5.05
N TRP A 21 -1.83 4.15 3.94
CA TRP A 21 -1.22 2.82 3.91
C TRP A 21 0.25 2.89 4.29
N MET A 22 0.70 1.95 5.11
CA MET A 22 2.09 1.81 5.51
C MET A 22 2.47 0.35 5.75
N VAL A 23 3.73 0.03 5.49
CA VAL A 23 4.35 -1.22 5.91
C VAL A 23 4.68 -1.14 7.40
N ASP A 24 4.14 -2.07 8.18
CA ASP A 24 4.30 -2.11 9.63
C ASP A 24 5.73 -2.46 10.01
N ASP A 25 6.23 -1.89 11.11
CA ASP A 25 7.55 -2.16 11.69
C ASP A 25 8.75 -1.99 10.71
N PHE A 26 8.57 -1.37 9.55
CA PHE A 26 9.66 -1.11 8.61
C PHE A 26 10.70 -0.14 9.23
N PRO A 27 12.02 -0.46 9.18
CA PRO A 27 12.68 -1.49 8.38
C PRO A 27 13.03 -2.80 9.12
N LYS A 28 12.51 -3.02 10.33
CA LYS A 28 12.82 -4.18 11.16
C LYS A 28 11.51 -4.82 11.65
N PRO A 29 11.02 -5.88 10.99
CA PRO A 29 9.74 -6.44 11.35
C PRO A 29 9.86 -7.17 12.68
N THR A 30 8.85 -7.01 13.54
CA THR A 30 8.81 -7.69 14.84
C THR A 30 8.47 -9.16 14.67
N ASP A 31 7.63 -9.46 13.66
CA ASP A 31 7.23 -10.80 13.21
C ASP A 31 7.79 -11.07 11.80
N GLN A 32 7.99 -12.33 11.40
CA GLN A 32 8.68 -12.64 10.12
C GLN A 32 8.02 -12.07 8.86
N LEU A 33 6.77 -11.60 8.95
CA LEU A 33 5.99 -11.10 7.84
C LEU A 33 5.63 -9.62 8.04
N TYR A 34 6.04 -8.77 7.10
CA TYR A 34 5.59 -7.39 7.05
C TYR A 34 4.11 -7.31 6.69
N THR A 35 3.27 -6.83 7.60
CA THR A 35 1.88 -6.51 7.29
C THR A 35 1.73 -5.07 6.82
N ILE A 36 0.60 -4.78 6.16
CA ILE A 36 0.27 -3.43 5.70
C ILE A 36 -0.97 -2.97 6.49
N SER A 37 -0.80 -1.88 7.21
CA SER A 37 -1.86 -1.23 7.98
C SER A 37 -2.12 0.20 7.49
N THR A 38 -2.98 0.91 8.21
CA THR A 38 -3.18 2.34 8.03
C THR A 38 -2.64 3.10 9.22
N GLY A 39 -1.96 4.21 8.95
CA GLY A 39 -1.40 5.10 9.95
C GLY A 39 -1.64 6.56 9.62
N GLU A 40 -1.11 7.42 10.47
CA GLU A 40 -1.21 8.86 10.31
C GLU A 40 -0.46 9.33 9.06
N GLN A 41 -0.96 10.40 8.43
CA GLN A 41 -0.23 11.06 7.36
C GLN A 41 1.02 11.76 7.92
N LEU A 42 2.13 11.02 7.99
CA LEU A 42 3.42 11.58 8.34
C LEU A 42 3.98 12.32 7.11
N ILE A 43 4.02 13.65 7.16
CA ILE A 43 4.60 14.54 6.14
C ILE A 43 6.14 14.55 6.25
N ASP A 44 6.75 13.44 6.66
CA ASP A 44 8.20 13.34 6.76
C ASP A 44 8.77 12.72 5.49
N SER A 45 9.66 13.47 4.85
CA SER A 45 10.45 13.05 3.67
C SER A 45 11.30 11.81 3.92
N VAL A 46 11.52 11.41 5.19
CA VAL A 46 12.28 10.23 5.58
C VAL A 46 11.40 8.97 5.64
N ASN A 47 10.07 9.10 5.75
CA ASN A 47 9.22 7.92 5.85
C ASN A 47 9.08 7.21 4.49
N LEU A 48 9.69 6.05 4.38
CA LEU A 48 9.65 5.19 3.19
C LEU A 48 8.56 4.13 3.27
N SER A 49 7.99 3.86 4.46
CA SER A 49 7.05 2.74 4.67
C SER A 49 5.70 2.95 3.98
N ASN A 50 5.37 4.19 3.62
CA ASN A 50 4.14 4.57 2.92
C ASN A 50 4.31 4.72 1.39
N ARG A 51 5.47 4.34 0.83
CA ARG A 51 5.81 4.52 -0.58
C ARG A 51 5.66 3.23 -1.35
N PHE A 52 4.58 3.15 -2.13
CA PHE A 52 4.29 2.02 -2.98
C PHE A 52 4.53 2.37 -4.45
N GLN A 53 4.54 1.36 -5.29
CA GLN A 53 4.57 1.50 -6.74
C GLN A 53 3.42 0.70 -7.34
N ILE A 54 2.82 1.22 -8.40
CA ILE A 54 1.82 0.50 -9.19
C ILE A 54 2.53 -0.01 -10.45
N LYS A 55 2.50 -1.32 -10.68
CA LYS A 55 3.09 -1.95 -11.87
C LYS A 55 2.04 -2.74 -12.63
N SER A 56 2.07 -2.66 -13.96
CA SER A 56 1.17 -3.45 -14.81
C SER A 56 1.51 -4.95 -14.72
N LEU A 57 0.48 -5.78 -14.69
CA LEU A 57 0.55 -7.23 -14.92
C LEU A 57 0.12 -7.61 -16.35
N GLY A 58 -0.15 -6.61 -17.21
CA GLY A 58 -0.77 -6.78 -18.52
C GLY A 58 -2.26 -6.41 -18.52
N GLY A 59 -2.77 -5.95 -19.67
CA GLY A 59 -4.15 -5.49 -19.82
C GLY A 59 -4.51 -4.38 -18.83
N SER A 60 -5.69 -4.49 -18.20
CA SER A 60 -6.18 -3.59 -17.15
C SER A 60 -5.80 -4.03 -15.73
N THR A 61 -4.85 -4.95 -15.58
CA THR A 61 -4.51 -5.56 -14.29
C THR A 61 -3.18 -5.02 -13.78
N TYR A 62 -3.10 -4.76 -12.47
CA TYR A 62 -1.94 -4.19 -11.81
C TYR A 62 -1.55 -4.97 -10.57
N LYS A 63 -0.32 -4.75 -10.11
CA LYS A 63 0.15 -5.14 -8.78
C LYS A 63 0.71 -3.92 -8.05
N LEU A 64 0.65 -3.98 -6.73
CA LEU A 64 1.34 -3.04 -5.86
C LEU A 64 2.68 -3.64 -5.43
N VAL A 65 3.71 -2.80 -5.39
CA VAL A 65 5.08 -3.19 -5.02
C VAL A 65 5.62 -2.21 -3.99
N PHE A 66 6.28 -2.75 -2.97
CA PHE A 66 7.04 -1.97 -2.00
C PHE A 66 8.52 -2.05 -2.37
N CYS A 67 9.11 -0.90 -2.70
CA CYS A 67 10.52 -0.83 -3.08
C CYS A 67 11.18 0.48 -2.58
N PRO A 68 11.39 0.60 -1.26
CA PRO A 68 11.80 1.85 -0.62
C PRO A 68 13.20 2.32 -1.03
N TYR A 69 14.09 1.39 -1.42
CA TYR A 69 15.46 1.67 -1.83
C TYR A 69 15.67 1.63 -3.35
N GLY A 70 14.59 1.41 -4.12
CA GLY A 70 14.62 1.28 -5.57
C GLY A 70 14.99 -0.12 -6.09
N GLU A 71 14.78 -0.34 -7.39
CA GLU A 71 14.84 -1.66 -8.06
C GLU A 71 16.20 -2.37 -8.01
N LYS A 72 17.27 -1.65 -7.61
CA LYS A 72 18.59 -2.27 -7.40
C LYS A 72 18.62 -3.16 -6.16
N PHE A 73 17.66 -3.00 -5.25
CA PHE A 73 17.51 -3.78 -4.04
C PHE A 73 16.28 -4.69 -4.14
N THR A 74 16.16 -5.64 -3.21
CA THR A 74 15.03 -6.57 -3.15
C THR A 74 13.72 -5.80 -2.89
N CYS A 75 12.91 -5.64 -3.94
CA CYS A 75 11.53 -5.18 -3.83
C CYS A 75 10.61 -6.35 -3.47
N GLN A 76 9.53 -6.10 -2.74
CA GLN A 76 8.50 -7.10 -2.45
C GLN A 76 7.15 -6.70 -3.03
N ASN A 77 6.33 -7.67 -3.42
CA ASN A 77 4.97 -7.39 -3.89
C ASN A 77 4.04 -7.26 -2.68
N VAL A 78 2.94 -6.54 -2.87
CA VAL A 78 1.80 -6.61 -1.95
C VAL A 78 0.94 -7.81 -2.34
N GLY A 79 0.71 -8.69 -1.39
CA GLY A 79 -0.15 -9.87 -1.52
C GLY A 79 -1.15 -9.96 -0.38
N ILE A 80 -1.74 -11.15 -0.24
CA ILE A 80 -2.71 -11.47 0.82
C ILE A 80 -2.20 -12.70 1.58
N ALA A 81 -2.30 -12.67 2.91
CA ALA A 81 -2.12 -13.82 3.79
C ALA A 81 -3.35 -13.99 4.70
N ASP A 82 -3.59 -15.22 5.16
CA ASP A 82 -4.56 -15.48 6.22
C ASP A 82 -3.97 -15.06 7.57
N GLU A 83 -4.71 -14.25 8.30
CA GLU A 83 -4.41 -13.87 9.68
C GLU A 83 -5.68 -14.03 10.51
N ASN A 84 -5.74 -15.10 11.30
CA ASN A 84 -6.91 -15.44 12.13
C ASN A 84 -8.24 -15.50 11.35
N GLY A 85 -8.21 -16.03 10.12
CA GLY A 85 -9.39 -16.12 9.25
C GLY A 85 -9.71 -14.83 8.48
N TYR A 86 -8.89 -13.79 8.59
CA TYR A 86 -9.00 -12.56 7.82
C TYR A 86 -7.94 -12.47 6.72
N ASN A 87 -8.29 -11.85 5.61
CA ASN A 87 -7.37 -11.60 4.50
C ASN A 87 -6.56 -10.32 4.77
N ARG A 88 -5.34 -10.48 5.30
CA ARG A 88 -4.43 -9.38 5.59
C ARG A 88 -3.55 -9.05 4.38
N LEU A 89 -3.36 -7.77 4.09
CA LEU A 89 -2.37 -7.33 3.10
C LEU A 89 -0.96 -7.42 3.70
N VAL A 90 -0.04 -8.02 2.94
CA VAL A 90 1.32 -8.30 3.41
C VAL A 90 2.35 -8.11 2.30
N LEU A 91 3.62 -7.93 2.67
CA LEU A 91 4.72 -8.05 1.71
C LEU A 91 5.05 -9.52 1.47
N THR A 92 5.10 -9.92 0.20
CA THR A 92 5.33 -11.31 -0.19
C THR A 92 5.89 -11.40 -1.62
N GLU A 93 6.39 -12.58 -1.98
CA GLU A 93 6.78 -12.89 -3.36
C GLU A 93 5.56 -12.95 -4.29
N LYS A 94 4.41 -13.42 -3.79
CA LYS A 94 3.19 -13.59 -4.61
C LYS A 94 2.36 -12.32 -4.63
N ALA A 95 2.35 -11.62 -5.76
CA ALA A 95 1.54 -10.41 -5.93
C ALA A 95 0.03 -10.70 -5.94
N LYS A 96 -0.74 -9.89 -5.23
CA LYS A 96 -2.19 -9.77 -5.46
C LYS A 96 -2.42 -8.92 -6.71
N ALA A 97 -3.29 -9.40 -7.60
CA ALA A 97 -3.77 -8.65 -8.74
C ALA A 97 -4.88 -7.67 -8.33
N PHE A 98 -4.79 -6.45 -8.84
CA PHE A 98 -5.74 -5.35 -8.62
C PHE A 98 -6.24 -4.79 -9.95
N VAL A 99 -7.46 -4.26 -9.92
CA VAL A 99 -8.06 -3.43 -10.97
C VAL A 99 -8.44 -2.11 -10.31
N PHE A 100 -8.27 -0.98 -11.00
CA PHE A 100 -8.67 0.32 -10.48
C PHE A 100 -9.99 0.72 -11.12
N GLU A 101 -11.04 0.77 -10.30
CA GLU A 101 -12.35 1.27 -10.69
C GLU A 101 -12.52 2.69 -10.16
N LYS A 102 -13.03 3.58 -11.00
CA LYS A 102 -13.29 4.96 -10.62
C LYS A 102 -14.52 5.00 -9.71
N ASP A 103 -14.39 5.56 -8.51
CA ASP A 103 -15.54 5.83 -7.64
C ASP A 103 -16.28 7.08 -8.17
N GLU A 104 -17.58 6.96 -8.44
CA GLU A 104 -18.40 8.04 -9.03
C GLU A 104 -18.76 9.16 -8.03
N ARG A 105 -18.58 8.95 -6.72
CA ARG A 105 -18.86 9.94 -5.67
C ARG A 105 -17.64 10.77 -5.32
N ILE A 106 -16.45 10.14 -5.31
CA ILE A 106 -15.19 10.77 -4.88
C ILE A 106 -14.29 11.10 -6.07
N GLY A 107 -14.42 10.37 -7.18
CA GLY A 107 -13.55 10.43 -8.36
C GLY A 107 -13.77 11.63 -9.29
N MET A 108 -14.00 12.82 -8.75
CA MET A 108 -13.83 14.05 -9.52
C MET A 108 -12.35 14.44 -9.49
N ALA A 109 -11.65 14.25 -10.60
CA ALA A 109 -10.37 14.92 -10.81
C ALA A 109 -10.66 16.43 -10.82
N ILE A 110 -10.19 17.15 -9.81
CA ILE A 110 -10.14 18.61 -9.88
C ILE A 110 -9.01 18.90 -10.87
N VAL A 111 -9.39 19.34 -12.07
CA VAL A 111 -8.50 19.85 -13.11
C VAL A 111 -8.20 21.31 -12.82
#